data_AF-A0A416JLJ7-F1
#
_entry.id   AF-A0A416JLJ7-F1
#
_cell.length_a   1.000
_cell.length_b   1.000
_cell.length_c   1.000
_cell.angle_alpha   90.00
_cell.angle_beta   90.00
_cell.angle_gamma   90.00
#
_symmetry.space_group_name_H-M   'P 1'
#
loop_
_entity.id
_entity.type
_entity.pdbx_description
1 polymer ?
#
loop_
_entity_poly.entity_id
_entity_poly.type
_entity_poly.pdbx_seq_one_letter_code
_entity_poly.pdbx_strand_id
1 'polypeptide(L)'
;MAEINWIKLRVDMFDDDKIKIIQSMPEGDAILVVWIRILALAGKCNAKGLVLIEDEFPYSDEMLATIFNKPLATVRLALTTFEKFHMIERTEKGIYITNFEANQNSEGMERIREQNRIRQQRQREKKRALLGMSQPEEKSEPQEEPAVLPKEETEIVTDGVTRHVTSRVTSREITEQNKNKNIDIYNYK
;
A
#
# COMPACT_ATOMS: atom_id res chain seq x y z
N MET A 1 15.84 -3.09 -20.09
CA MET A 1 14.62 -2.98 -19.27
C MET A 1 14.83 -1.82 -18.32
N ALA A 2 13.77 -1.17 -17.82
CA ALA A 2 13.94 -0.20 -16.74
C ALA A 2 13.94 -1.02 -15.45
N GLU A 3 15.13 -1.45 -15.04
CA GLU A 3 15.33 -2.21 -13.81
C GLU A 3 15.68 -1.23 -12.69
N ILE A 4 15.14 -1.51 -11.50
CA ILE A 4 15.51 -0.75 -10.30
C ILE A 4 16.85 -1.30 -9.84
N ASN A 5 17.90 -0.54 -10.12
CA ASN A 5 19.28 -0.95 -9.86
C ASN A 5 19.79 -0.50 -8.50
N TRP A 6 19.04 0.33 -7.77
CA TRP A 6 19.46 0.91 -6.50
C TRP A 6 18.27 1.23 -5.59
N ILE A 7 18.54 1.21 -4.29
CA ILE A 7 17.65 1.73 -3.24
C ILE A 7 18.37 2.87 -2.52
N LYS A 8 17.63 3.84 -1.96
CA LYS A 8 18.24 4.85 -1.10
C LYS A 8 18.30 4.34 0.33
N LEU A 9 19.44 4.52 0.98
CA LEU A 9 19.57 4.44 2.43
C LEU A 9 19.79 5.84 2.96
N ARG A 10 19.13 6.20 4.07
CA ARG A 10 19.38 7.50 4.70
C ARG A 10 20.76 7.49 5.33
N VAL A 11 21.46 8.62 5.24
CA VAL A 11 22.81 8.78 5.82
C VAL A 11 22.79 8.68 7.34
N ASP A 12 21.66 8.98 7.96
CA ASP A 12 21.39 8.92 9.40
C ASP A 12 20.77 7.58 9.84
N MET A 13 20.76 6.54 8.99
CA MET A 13 20.07 5.28 9.33
C MET A 13 20.61 4.61 10.60
N PHE A 14 21.89 4.82 10.91
CA PHE A 14 22.53 4.28 12.12
C PHE A 14 22.25 5.13 13.36
N ASP A 15 21.67 6.32 13.19
CA ASP A 15 21.24 7.16 14.29
C ASP A 15 19.84 6.76 14.81
N ASP A 16 19.08 6.00 14.03
CA ASP A 16 17.76 5.48 14.40
C ASP A 16 17.84 4.57 15.63
N ASP A 17 17.03 4.88 16.66
CA ASP A 17 17.03 4.14 17.93
C ASP A 17 16.72 2.65 17.74
N LYS A 18 15.85 2.29 16.78
CA LYS A 18 15.55 0.87 16.50
C LYS A 18 16.78 0.17 15.94
N ILE A 19 17.53 0.83 15.06
CA ILE A 19 18.77 0.27 14.49
C ILE A 19 19.83 0.11 15.58
N LYS A 20 20.02 1.09 16.45
CA LYS A 20 20.93 1.01 17.60
C LYS A 20 20.56 -0.14 18.55
N ILE A 21 19.27 -0.29 18.86
CA ILE A 21 18.78 -1.39 19.69
C ILE A 21 19.05 -2.73 19.00
N ILE A 22 18.74 -2.88 17.71
CA ILE A 22 19.02 -4.10 16.93
C ILE A 22 20.51 -4.46 16.97
N GLN A 23 21.41 -3.48 16.79
CA GLN A 23 22.85 -3.73 16.85
C GLN A 23 23.34 -4.22 18.21
N SER A 24 22.63 -3.88 19.29
CA SER A 24 22.94 -4.37 20.64
C SER A 24 22.46 -5.80 20.91
N MET A 25 21.62 -6.37 20.04
CA MET A 25 21.10 -7.73 20.21
C MET A 25 22.14 -8.81 19.85
N PRO A 26 22.00 -10.04 20.37
CA PRO A 26 22.74 -11.19 19.83
C PRO A 26 22.51 -11.30 18.33
N GLU A 27 23.59 -11.53 17.57
CA GLU A 27 23.57 -11.54 16.11
C GLU A 27 23.09 -10.21 15.47
N GLY A 28 23.20 -9.08 16.17
CA GLY A 28 22.73 -7.76 15.72
C GLY A 28 23.19 -7.38 14.31
N ASP A 29 24.47 -7.62 13.96
CA ASP A 29 24.99 -7.41 12.61
C ASP A 29 24.32 -8.31 11.56
N ALA A 30 24.05 -9.57 11.90
CA ALA A 30 23.37 -10.49 10.99
C ALA A 30 21.92 -10.08 10.78
N ILE A 31 21.22 -9.64 11.84
CA ILE A 31 19.88 -9.09 11.77
C ILE A 31 19.87 -7.83 10.89
N LEU A 32 20.80 -6.91 11.10
CA LEU A 32 20.92 -5.70 10.28
C LEU A 32 21.17 -6.02 8.80
N VAL A 33 22.00 -7.01 8.49
CA VAL A 33 22.18 -7.48 7.11
C VAL A 33 20.87 -8.01 6.51
N VAL A 34 20.06 -8.74 7.30
CA VAL A 34 18.73 -9.18 6.84
C VAL A 34 17.83 -7.98 6.55
N TRP A 35 17.87 -6.92 7.37
CA TRP A 35 17.09 -5.70 7.13
C TRP A 35 17.44 -5.05 5.77
N ILE A 36 18.73 -4.86 5.49
CA ILE A 36 19.18 -4.29 4.21
C ILE A 36 18.78 -5.16 3.03
N ARG A 37 18.89 -6.49 3.16
CA ARG A 37 18.49 -7.43 2.11
C ARG A 37 16.98 -7.40 1.84
N ILE A 38 16.15 -7.24 2.88
CA ILE A 38 14.70 -7.07 2.74
C ILE A 38 14.36 -5.76 2.01
N LEU A 39 15.01 -4.64 2.36
CA LEU A 39 14.84 -3.38 1.64
C LEU A 39 15.20 -3.50 0.16
N ALA A 40 16.29 -4.21 -0.15
CA ALA A 40 16.69 -4.46 -1.53
C ALA A 40 15.68 -5.33 -2.30
N LEU A 41 15.10 -6.35 -1.65
CA LEU A 41 14.03 -7.16 -2.25
C LEU A 41 12.77 -6.35 -2.54
N ALA A 42 12.32 -5.54 -1.58
CA ALA A 42 11.15 -4.68 -1.78
C ALA A 42 11.41 -3.64 -2.89
N GLY A 43 12.63 -3.10 -2.99
CA GLY A 43 13.04 -2.23 -4.08
C GLY A 43 13.02 -2.93 -5.44
N LYS A 44 13.51 -4.18 -5.51
CA LYS A 44 13.50 -4.99 -6.73
C LYS A 44 12.07 -5.36 -7.18
N CYS A 45 11.23 -5.79 -6.23
CA CYS A 45 9.83 -6.11 -6.48
C CYS A 45 9.02 -4.86 -6.86
N ASN A 46 9.33 -3.72 -6.24
CA ASN A 46 8.63 -2.46 -6.47
C ASN A 46 7.11 -2.61 -6.30
N ALA A 47 6.66 -3.33 -5.27
CA ALA A 47 5.24 -3.50 -4.96
C ALA A 47 4.84 -2.71 -3.70
N LYS A 48 5.15 -1.40 -3.69
CA LYS A 48 4.85 -0.46 -2.59
C LYS A 48 5.41 -0.87 -1.21
N GLY A 49 6.44 -1.70 -1.17
CA GLY A 49 7.01 -2.23 0.07
C GLY A 49 6.63 -3.67 0.38
N LEU A 50 5.81 -4.34 -0.44
CA LEU A 50 5.63 -5.79 -0.37
C LEU A 50 6.88 -6.53 -0.85
N VAL A 51 7.19 -7.64 -0.18
CA VAL A 51 8.32 -8.51 -0.48
C VAL A 51 7.79 -9.79 -1.15
N LEU A 52 7.77 -9.77 -2.48
CA LEU A 52 7.21 -10.85 -3.32
C LEU A 52 8.25 -11.41 -4.30
N ILE A 53 8.07 -12.68 -4.65
CA ILE A 53 8.71 -13.39 -5.74
C ILE A 53 7.95 -13.08 -7.01
N GLU A 54 8.64 -12.56 -8.02
CA GLU A 54 8.08 -12.28 -9.35
C GLU A 54 6.77 -11.45 -9.30
N ASP A 55 6.63 -10.61 -8.28
CA ASP A 55 5.46 -9.77 -8.02
C ASP A 55 4.15 -10.55 -7.76
N GLU A 56 4.24 -11.85 -7.47
CA GLU A 56 3.07 -12.73 -7.36
C GLU A 56 3.01 -13.48 -6.02
N PHE A 57 4.11 -14.10 -5.58
CA PHE A 57 4.10 -14.98 -4.40
C PHE A 57 4.87 -14.39 -3.23
N PRO A 58 4.33 -14.40 -2.00
CA PRO A 58 5.09 -13.95 -0.83
C PRO A 58 6.28 -14.87 -0.54
N TYR A 59 7.41 -14.29 -0.15
CA TYR A 59 8.55 -15.08 0.31
C TYR A 59 8.24 -15.74 1.67
N SER A 60 8.54 -17.05 1.78
CA SER A 60 8.56 -17.74 3.08
C SER A 60 9.87 -17.49 3.83
N ASP A 61 9.86 -17.70 5.14
CA ASP A 61 11.04 -17.58 6.00
C ASP A 61 12.20 -18.51 5.51
N GLU A 62 11.88 -19.70 5.02
CA GLU A 62 12.84 -20.68 4.45
C GLU A 62 13.46 -20.19 3.13
N MET A 63 12.64 -19.57 2.28
CA MET A 63 13.12 -18.99 1.03
C MET A 63 14.05 -17.80 1.32
N LEU A 64 13.67 -16.94 2.27
CA LEU A 64 14.50 -15.83 2.72
C LEU A 64 15.83 -16.31 3.30
N ALA A 65 15.82 -17.34 4.15
CA ALA A 65 17.04 -17.95 4.68
C ALA A 65 17.99 -18.42 3.57
N THR A 66 17.43 -19.07 2.55
CA THR A 66 18.18 -19.56 1.38
C THR A 66 18.82 -18.41 0.59
N ILE A 67 18.04 -17.42 0.16
CA ILE A 67 18.56 -16.31 -0.67
C ILE A 67 19.43 -15.33 0.13
N PHE A 68 19.22 -15.23 1.44
CA PHE A 68 20.05 -14.42 2.32
C PHE A 68 21.35 -15.10 2.71
N ASN A 69 21.46 -16.41 2.46
CA ASN A 69 22.55 -17.25 2.93
C ASN A 69 22.77 -17.05 4.44
N LYS A 70 21.68 -17.19 5.20
CA LYS A 70 21.66 -17.05 6.67
C LYS A 70 20.93 -18.24 7.29
N PRO A 71 21.29 -18.64 8.52
CA PRO A 71 20.52 -19.66 9.23
C PRO A 71 19.05 -19.25 9.34
N LEU A 72 18.15 -20.24 9.19
CA LEU A 72 16.71 -20.01 9.31
C LEU A 72 16.34 -19.38 10.67
N ALA A 73 17.02 -19.79 11.73
CA ALA A 73 16.85 -19.22 13.07
C ALA A 73 17.15 -17.71 13.10
N THR A 74 18.25 -17.28 12.49
CA THR A 74 18.64 -15.86 12.38
C THR A 74 17.60 -15.07 11.58
N VAL A 75 17.12 -15.61 10.46
CA VAL A 75 16.09 -14.94 9.64
C VAL A 75 14.77 -14.81 10.40
N ARG A 76 14.32 -15.86 11.08
CA ARG A 76 13.11 -15.81 11.92
C ARG A 76 13.26 -14.79 13.05
N LEU A 77 14.41 -14.79 13.73
CA LEU A 77 14.71 -13.81 14.78
C LEU A 77 14.65 -12.38 14.23
N ALA A 78 15.26 -12.12 13.08
CA ALA A 78 15.24 -10.82 12.42
C ALA A 78 13.81 -10.38 12.08
N LEU A 79 13.02 -11.23 11.40
CA LEU A 79 11.64 -10.91 11.01
C LEU A 79 10.76 -10.62 12.22
N THR A 80 10.83 -11.45 13.27
CA THR A 80 10.09 -11.20 14.52
C THR A 80 10.54 -9.90 15.20
N THR A 81 11.83 -9.55 15.10
CA THR A 81 12.37 -8.31 15.68
C THR A 81 11.83 -7.09 14.92
N PHE A 82 11.83 -7.13 13.59
CA PHE A 82 11.28 -6.06 12.75
C PHE A 82 9.78 -5.87 12.96
N GLU A 83 9.04 -6.96 13.11
CA GLU A 83 7.60 -6.93 13.40
C GLU A 83 7.32 -6.28 14.76
N LYS A 84 8.07 -6.66 15.81
CA LYS A 84 7.98 -6.03 17.14
C LYS A 84 8.28 -4.54 17.12
N PHE A 85 9.21 -4.10 16.27
CA PHE A 85 9.53 -2.68 16.11
C PHE A 85 8.65 -1.96 15.08
N HIS A 86 7.60 -2.60 14.55
CA HIS A 86 6.73 -2.06 13.51
C HIS A 86 7.50 -1.55 12.26
N MET A 87 8.63 -2.20 11.95
CA MET A 87 9.41 -1.97 10.72
C MET A 87 8.84 -2.78 9.56
N ILE A 88 8.21 -3.91 9.86
CA ILE A 88 7.44 -4.72 8.91
C ILE A 88 6.10 -5.10 9.53
N GLU A 89 5.17 -5.49 8.66
CA GLU A 89 3.89 -6.10 8.99
C GLU A 89 3.73 -7.41 8.21
N ARG A 90 3.25 -8.47 8.87
CA ARG A 90 2.84 -9.70 8.19
C ARG A 90 1.37 -9.58 7.80
N THR A 91 1.10 -9.68 6.51
CA THR A 91 -0.25 -9.64 5.94
C THR A 91 -0.55 -10.95 5.21
N GLU A 92 -1.80 -11.18 4.82
CA GLU A 92 -2.17 -12.31 3.94
C GLU A 92 -1.39 -12.29 2.62
N LYS A 93 -0.98 -11.09 2.16
CA LYS A 93 -0.20 -10.89 0.94
C LYS A 93 1.32 -11.07 1.15
N GLY A 94 1.78 -11.34 2.37
CA GLY A 94 3.18 -11.50 2.72
C GLY A 94 3.73 -10.40 3.62
N ILE A 95 5.05 -10.23 3.56
CA ILE A 95 5.78 -9.24 4.36
C ILE A 95 5.67 -7.87 3.70
N TYR A 96 5.18 -6.88 4.45
CA TYR A 96 5.07 -5.49 4.05
C TYR A 96 6.02 -4.62 4.88
N ILE A 97 6.84 -3.79 4.21
CA ILE A 97 7.72 -2.84 4.88
C ILE A 97 6.96 -1.55 5.15
N THR A 98 6.87 -1.15 6.42
CA THR A 98 6.14 0.07 6.80
C THR A 98 6.87 1.32 6.30
N ASN A 99 6.10 2.30 5.83
CA ASN A 99 6.61 3.59 5.31
C ASN A 99 7.65 3.45 4.18
N PHE A 100 7.64 2.35 3.41
CA PHE A 100 8.63 2.13 2.36
C PHE A 100 8.60 3.21 1.28
N GLU A 101 7.42 3.55 0.76
CA GLU A 101 7.29 4.57 -0.30
C GLU A 101 7.67 5.97 0.17
N ALA A 102 7.39 6.32 1.43
CA ALA A 102 7.81 7.60 2.01
C ALA A 102 9.33 7.72 2.12
N ASN A 103 10.01 6.59 2.33
CA ASN A 103 11.47 6.52 2.44
C ASN A 103 12.19 6.38 1.09
N GLN A 104 11.45 6.20 -0.02
CA GLN A 104 12.02 6.02 -1.36
C GLN A 104 11.51 7.08 -2.34
N ASN A 105 12.10 7.14 -3.54
CA ASN A 105 11.61 8.02 -4.61
C ASN A 105 10.35 7.42 -5.25
N SER A 106 9.18 7.65 -4.64
CA SER A 106 7.89 7.07 -5.04
C SER A 106 7.53 7.32 -6.51
N GLU A 107 7.70 8.55 -6.99
CA GLU A 107 7.31 8.93 -8.36
C GLU A 107 8.14 8.23 -9.44
N GLY A 108 9.45 8.10 -9.22
CA GLY A 108 10.34 7.37 -10.13
C GLY A 108 10.04 5.87 -10.17
N MET A 109 9.77 5.30 -8.99
CA MET A 109 9.44 3.88 -8.83
C MET A 109 8.09 3.55 -9.47
N GLU A 110 7.09 4.42 -9.34
CA GLU A 110 5.77 4.23 -9.95
C GLU A 110 5.85 4.24 -11.48
N ARG A 111 6.63 5.16 -12.08
CA ARG A 111 6.85 5.18 -13.54
C ARG A 111 7.44 3.86 -14.04
N ILE A 112 8.42 3.32 -13.34
CA ILE A 112 9.05 2.04 -13.70
C ILE A 112 8.05 0.89 -13.56
N ARG A 113 7.27 0.87 -12.47
CA ARG A 113 6.22 -0.13 -12.22
C ARG A 113 5.21 -0.18 -13.36
N GLU A 114 4.69 0.98 -13.75
CA GLU A 114 3.67 1.09 -14.79
C GLU A 114 4.20 0.63 -16.15
N GLN A 115 5.44 1.02 -16.49
CA GLN A 115 6.09 0.55 -17.71
C GLN A 115 6.26 -0.98 -17.73
N ASN A 116 6.64 -1.57 -16.59
CA ASN A 116 6.80 -3.02 -16.49
C ASN A 116 5.45 -3.75 -16.58
N ARG A 117 4.39 -3.21 -15.96
CA ARG A 117 3.02 -3.73 -16.06
C ARG A 117 2.54 -3.80 -17.51
N ILE A 118 2.64 -2.70 -18.25
CA ILE A 118 2.25 -2.63 -19.67
C ILE A 118 3.05 -3.62 -20.52
N ARG A 119 4.35 -3.78 -20.24
CA ARG A 119 5.21 -4.73 -20.97
C ARG A 119 4.84 -6.18 -20.69
N GLN A 120 4.62 -6.54 -19.42
CA GLN A 120 4.20 -7.89 -19.06
C GLN A 120 2.85 -8.23 -19.71
N GLN A 121 1.90 -7.29 -19.71
CA GLN A 121 0.62 -7.47 -20.38
C GLN A 121 0.82 -7.75 -21.88
N ARG A 122 1.62 -6.92 -22.58
CA ARG A 122 1.93 -7.15 -24.00
C ARG A 122 2.64 -8.48 -24.26
N GLN A 123 3.53 -8.91 -23.37
CA GLN A 123 4.19 -10.22 -23.49
C GLN A 123 3.20 -11.37 -23.33
N ARG A 124 2.28 -11.29 -22.34
CA ARG A 124 1.22 -12.28 -22.12
C ARG A 124 0.28 -12.33 -23.31
N GLU A 125 -0.14 -11.18 -23.86
CA GLU A 125 -0.97 -11.10 -25.07
C GLU A 125 -0.29 -11.72 -26.29
N LYS A 126 0.98 -11.38 -26.55
CA LYS A 126 1.77 -11.99 -27.64
C LYS A 126 1.89 -13.50 -27.48
N LYS A 127 2.13 -13.99 -26.26
CA LYS A 127 2.22 -15.43 -25.97
C LYS A 127 0.88 -16.13 -26.19
N ARG A 128 -0.24 -15.52 -25.78
CA ARG A 128 -1.60 -16.06 -26.00
C ARG A 128 -1.97 -16.09 -27.48
N ALA A 129 -1.66 -15.04 -28.23
CA ALA A 129 -1.86 -15.00 -29.67
C ALA A 129 -1.04 -16.08 -30.40
N LEU A 130 0.22 -16.30 -29.99
CA LEU A 130 1.06 -17.38 -30.53
C LEU A 130 0.51 -18.78 -30.21
N LEU A 131 -0.13 -18.95 -29.06
CA LEU A 131 -0.76 -20.20 -28.63
C LEU A 131 -2.20 -20.38 -29.16
N GLY A 132 -2.70 -19.46 -29.99
CA GLY A 132 -4.07 -19.52 -30.54
C GLY A 132 -5.19 -19.37 -29.49
N MET A 133 -4.88 -18.82 -28.31
CA MET A 133 -5.85 -18.61 -27.24
C MET A 133 -6.61 -17.29 -27.46
N SER A 134 -7.94 -17.33 -27.47
CA SER A 134 -8.78 -16.13 -27.57
C SER A 134 -8.62 -15.21 -26.34
N GLN A 135 -8.86 -13.91 -26.55
CA GLN A 135 -8.88 -12.92 -25.48
C GLN A 135 -9.98 -13.28 -24.46
N PRO A 136 -9.75 -13.09 -23.15
CA PRO A 136 -10.85 -13.11 -22.20
C PRO A 136 -11.72 -11.89 -22.49
N GLU A 137 -13.01 -12.10 -22.70
CA GLU A 137 -13.98 -11.02 -22.82
C GLU A 137 -13.85 -10.12 -21.58
N GLU A 138 -13.65 -8.82 -21.81
CA GLU A 138 -13.87 -7.82 -20.77
C GLU A 138 -15.30 -8.01 -20.29
N LYS A 139 -15.47 -8.55 -19.07
CA LYS A 139 -16.77 -8.55 -18.41
C LYS A 139 -17.14 -7.09 -18.19
N SER A 140 -18.00 -6.57 -19.06
CA SER A 140 -18.73 -5.34 -18.82
C SER A 140 -19.37 -5.42 -17.44
N GLU A 141 -19.01 -4.50 -16.55
CA GLU A 141 -19.72 -4.30 -15.29
C GLU A 141 -21.23 -4.19 -15.57
N PRO A 142 -22.08 -4.97 -14.89
CA PRO A 142 -23.52 -4.78 -14.99
C PRO A 142 -23.87 -3.37 -14.54
N GLN A 143 -24.48 -2.58 -15.41
CA GLN A 143 -25.11 -1.32 -15.02
C GLN A 143 -26.19 -1.64 -13.98
N GLU A 144 -26.01 -1.15 -12.75
CA GLU A 144 -27.07 -1.14 -11.75
C GLU A 144 -28.20 -0.25 -12.27
N GLU A 145 -29.33 -0.87 -12.65
CA GLU A 145 -30.59 -0.17 -12.84
C GLU A 145 -30.98 0.50 -11.50
N PRO A 146 -31.30 1.81 -11.47
CA PRO A 146 -31.70 2.45 -10.25
C PRO A 146 -33.04 1.87 -9.75
N ALA A 147 -33.02 1.35 -8.53
CA ALA A 147 -34.18 0.83 -7.83
C ALA A 147 -35.31 1.88 -7.78
N VAL A 148 -36.46 1.53 -8.35
CA VAL A 148 -37.69 2.32 -8.26
C VAL A 148 -38.27 2.16 -6.86
N LEU A 149 -38.19 3.23 -6.05
CA LEU A 149 -38.90 3.33 -4.77
C LEU A 149 -40.42 3.41 -5.01
N PRO A 150 -41.27 2.61 -4.34
CA PRO A 150 -42.72 2.75 -4.39
C PRO A 150 -43.15 4.10 -3.78
N LYS A 151 -44.06 4.79 -4.48
CA LYS A 151 -44.75 5.98 -3.98
C LYS A 151 -45.79 5.52 -2.96
N GLU A 152 -45.67 5.93 -1.70
CA GLU A 152 -46.78 5.85 -0.75
C GLU A 152 -47.67 7.09 -0.90
N GLU A 153 -48.94 6.80 -1.18
CA GLU A 153 -50.04 7.75 -1.29
C GLU A 153 -50.47 8.21 0.11
N THR A 154 -50.79 9.50 0.17
CA THR A 154 -51.34 10.19 1.34
C THR A 154 -52.78 9.75 1.63
N GLU A 155 -53.07 9.33 2.86
CA GLU A 155 -54.42 9.42 3.44
C GLU A 155 -54.38 10.12 4.80
N ILE A 156 -55.33 11.03 4.96
CA ILE A 156 -55.50 11.96 6.06
C ILE A 156 -56.77 11.55 6.78
N VAL A 157 -56.74 11.17 8.07
CA VAL A 157 -57.90 11.27 8.97
C VAL A 157 -57.44 11.63 10.38
N THR A 158 -58.25 12.46 11.02
CA THR A 158 -58.04 13.35 12.17
C THR A 158 -58.27 12.70 13.53
N ASP A 159 -57.60 13.20 14.58
CA ASP A 159 -58.29 13.89 15.70
C ASP A 159 -57.29 14.47 16.73
N GLY A 160 -57.74 15.52 17.44
CA GLY A 160 -56.96 16.49 18.23
C GLY A 160 -56.18 15.91 19.43
N VAL A 161 -55.32 16.65 20.14
CA VAL A 161 -55.51 17.99 20.73
C VAL A 161 -54.13 18.64 21.04
N THR A 162 -54.08 19.98 20.94
CA THR A 162 -53.19 20.96 21.62
C THR A 162 -51.79 21.33 21.07
N ARG A 163 -51.81 22.41 20.26
CA ARG A 163 -50.95 23.62 20.22
C ARG A 163 -49.59 23.60 20.99
N HIS A 164 -48.50 23.86 20.26
CA HIS A 164 -47.67 25.07 20.44
C HIS A 164 -46.85 25.40 19.17
N VAL A 165 -46.49 26.67 19.06
CA VAL A 165 -46.22 27.50 17.88
C VAL A 165 -44.75 27.47 17.42
N THR A 166 -44.57 27.32 16.10
CA THR A 166 -43.51 27.77 15.16
C THR A 166 -42.02 27.71 15.53
N SER A 167 -41.20 27.09 14.66
CA SER A 167 -40.38 27.80 13.66
C SER A 167 -39.62 26.81 12.75
N ARG A 168 -39.52 27.16 11.47
CA ARG A 168 -38.85 26.38 10.41
C ARG A 168 -37.33 26.58 10.50
N VAL A 169 -36.55 25.50 10.46
CA VAL A 169 -35.18 25.52 9.94
C VAL A 169 -34.98 24.26 9.09
N THR A 170 -35.05 24.43 7.78
CA THR A 170 -34.61 23.44 6.79
C THR A 170 -33.10 23.57 6.59
N SER A 171 -32.37 22.50 6.86
CA SER A 171 -30.93 22.39 6.57
C SER A 171 -30.71 22.27 5.05
N ARG A 172 -30.44 23.40 4.40
CA ARG A 172 -29.73 23.49 3.13
C ARG A 172 -28.74 24.65 3.24
N GLU A 173 -27.54 24.43 2.69
CA GLU A 173 -26.45 25.39 2.43
C GLU A 173 -25.57 25.80 3.62
N ILE A 174 -24.44 25.09 3.81
CA ILE A 174 -23.12 25.74 3.84
C ILE A 174 -22.15 24.89 3.02
N THR A 175 -22.09 25.27 1.74
CA THR A 175 -21.00 25.03 0.81
C THR A 175 -19.73 25.77 1.28
N GLU A 176 -18.55 25.26 0.92
CA GLU A 176 -17.30 26.02 0.82
C GLU A 176 -16.65 26.57 2.12
N GLN A 177 -16.07 25.68 2.94
CA GLN A 177 -15.18 26.11 4.04
C GLN A 177 -13.82 25.40 4.16
N ASN A 178 -13.26 24.85 3.07
CA ASN A 178 -11.89 24.31 3.10
C ASN A 178 -11.02 24.63 1.86
N LYS A 179 -11.31 25.75 1.18
CA LYS A 179 -10.38 26.37 0.23
C LYS A 179 -10.06 27.78 0.71
N ASN A 180 -9.08 27.91 1.61
CA ASN A 180 -8.16 29.05 1.77
C ASN A 180 -7.52 29.01 3.17
N LYS A 181 -6.48 28.20 3.33
CA LYS A 181 -5.33 28.56 4.17
C LYS A 181 -4.12 28.64 3.27
N ASN A 182 -4.05 29.80 2.63
CA ASN A 182 -2.96 30.31 1.83
C ASN A 182 -1.79 30.62 2.79
N ILE A 183 -0.62 30.04 2.48
CA ILE A 183 0.72 30.66 2.42
C ILE A 183 1.12 31.56 3.60
N ASP A 184 2.24 31.20 4.26
CA ASP A 184 3.33 32.12 4.63
C ASP A 184 4.19 31.57 5.78
N ILE A 185 5.11 30.63 5.54
CA ILE A 185 6.33 30.52 6.37
C ILE A 185 7.51 29.90 5.59
N TYR A 186 8.11 30.64 4.67
CA TYR A 186 9.53 30.45 4.32
C TYR A 186 10.18 31.82 4.15
N ASN A 187 10.76 32.31 5.24
CA ASN A 187 11.81 33.31 5.21
C ASN A 187 12.52 33.29 6.57
N TYR A 188 13.62 32.54 6.67
CA TYR A 188 14.72 32.93 7.53
C TYR A 188 16.04 32.66 6.81
N LYS A 189 16.86 33.71 6.80
CA LYS A 189 18.24 33.79 6.33
C LYS A 189 19.16 32.92 7.18
#